data_AF-A0A1Y3NK87-F1
#
_entry.id   AF-A0A1Y3NK87-F1
#
_cell.length_a   1.000
_cell.length_b   1.000
_cell.length_c   1.000
_cell.angle_alpha   90.00
_cell.angle_beta   90.00
_cell.angle_gamma   90.00
#
_symmetry.space_group_name_H-M   'P 1'
#
loop_
_entity.id
_entity.type
_entity.pdbx_description
1 polymer ?
#
loop_
_entity_poly.entity_id
_entity_poly.type
_entity_poly.pdbx_seq_one_letter_code
_entity_poly.pdbx_strand_id
1 'polypeptide(L)'
;MPNHVQNCLVFSGKETIKKVISRLSKKEVTSLDDLSSREILDFNWILPPPSTKEELIQNYGKEYLNTEDSYIQPNKDKPWLDWYKWQVDNWGTKWNCYETYIHGNSIYFQTAWDIPKPIINKLAELLPDIPFNYMWAEEQNGYYCGKMDHNIESGGDGSGGGGEDQWVYFEEYSDEAYEMYNELWGFVFYKTVNHGKWVSEFSNNIFEVDGDMYDYDLNQADLEEAKEYHERYGSPFDEMIINAWKDTHADWLQEIGIKTIE
;
A
#
# COMPACT_ATOMS: atom_id res chain seq x y z
N MET A 1 6.60 13.45 11.67
CA MET A 1 5.71 12.28 11.44
C MET A 1 6.59 11.18 10.87
N PRO A 2 6.31 9.88 11.05
CA PRO A 2 7.03 8.84 10.32
C PRO A 2 6.74 8.98 8.82
N ASN A 3 7.67 8.59 7.96
CA ASN A 3 7.36 8.40 6.55
C ASN A 3 6.43 7.18 6.37
N HIS A 4 5.52 7.28 5.40
CA HIS A 4 4.51 6.26 5.14
C HIS A 4 4.79 5.54 3.81
N VAL A 5 4.68 4.21 3.83
CA VAL A 5 4.72 3.39 2.61
C VAL A 5 3.37 2.73 2.43
N GLN A 6 2.74 2.94 1.27
CA GLN A 6 1.53 2.25 0.87
C GLN A 6 1.91 0.91 0.24
N ASN A 7 1.23 -0.15 0.68
CA ASN A 7 1.51 -1.53 0.29
C ASN A 7 0.24 -2.18 -0.23
N CYS A 8 0.38 -3.11 -1.17
CA CYS A 8 -0.72 -3.89 -1.71
C CYS A 8 -0.31 -5.34 -1.94
N LEU A 9 -1.16 -6.27 -1.49
CA LEU A 9 -1.10 -7.69 -1.82
C LEU A 9 -2.28 -8.05 -2.71
N VAL A 10 -2.01 -8.52 -3.93
CA VAL A 10 -3.02 -8.91 -4.92
C VAL A 10 -3.08 -10.43 -5.03
N PHE A 11 -4.27 -10.99 -4.90
CA PHE A 11 -4.52 -12.43 -4.98
C PHE A 11 -5.41 -12.77 -6.18
N SER A 12 -5.59 -14.06 -6.49
CA SER A 12 -6.46 -14.51 -7.58
C SER A 12 -7.96 -14.17 -7.39
N GLY A 13 -8.39 -13.81 -6.17
CA GLY A 13 -9.77 -13.42 -5.90
C GLY A 13 -10.11 -13.31 -4.41
N LYS A 14 -11.30 -12.77 -4.10
CA LYS A 14 -11.80 -12.58 -2.72
C LYS A 14 -11.84 -13.87 -1.89
N GLU A 15 -12.16 -15.00 -2.52
CA GLU A 15 -12.18 -16.29 -1.83
C GLU A 15 -10.77 -16.73 -1.40
N THR A 16 -9.74 -16.38 -2.17
CA THR A 16 -8.35 -16.59 -1.80
C THR A 16 -7.97 -15.72 -0.60
N ILE A 17 -8.40 -14.45 -0.56
CA ILE A 17 -8.21 -13.57 0.60
C ILE A 17 -8.79 -14.19 1.87
N LYS A 18 -10.04 -14.68 1.82
CA LYS A 18 -10.66 -15.35 2.99
C LYS A 18 -9.80 -16.52 3.49
N LYS A 19 -9.35 -17.38 2.57
CA LYS A 19 -8.46 -18.52 2.91
C LYS A 19 -7.16 -18.06 3.54
N VAL A 20 -6.55 -17.01 3.01
CA VAL A 20 -5.32 -16.41 3.55
C VAL A 20 -5.54 -15.90 4.96
N ILE A 21 -6.53 -15.03 5.17
CA ILE A 21 -6.83 -14.45 6.49
C ILE A 21 -7.17 -15.56 7.49
N SER A 22 -7.96 -16.55 7.09
CA SER A 22 -8.30 -17.69 7.95
C SER A 22 -7.09 -18.51 8.35
N ARG A 23 -6.16 -18.75 7.42
CA ARG A 23 -4.93 -19.51 7.66
C ARG A 23 -4.00 -18.77 8.61
N LEU A 24 -3.84 -17.46 8.43
CA LEU A 24 -2.95 -16.63 9.27
C LEU A 24 -3.54 -16.43 10.67
N SER A 25 -4.79 -15.96 10.76
CA SER A 25 -5.45 -15.68 12.04
C SER A 25 -5.86 -16.93 12.82
N LYS A 26 -5.86 -18.10 12.16
CA LYS A 26 -6.37 -19.38 12.68
C LYS A 26 -7.85 -19.32 13.09
N LYS A 27 -8.63 -18.48 12.40
CA LYS A 27 -10.07 -18.31 12.61
C LYS A 27 -10.82 -18.43 11.28
N GLU A 28 -12.02 -18.98 11.32
CA GLU A 28 -12.88 -19.01 10.13
C GLU A 28 -13.37 -17.60 9.79
N VAL A 29 -13.20 -17.19 8.52
CA VAL A 29 -13.65 -15.91 7.98
C VAL A 29 -14.76 -16.17 6.99
N THR A 30 -15.99 -15.89 7.41
CA THR A 30 -17.20 -16.09 6.58
C THR A 30 -17.49 -14.88 5.70
N SER A 31 -17.22 -13.68 6.21
CA SER A 31 -17.45 -12.37 5.59
C SER A 31 -16.18 -11.53 5.61
N LEU A 32 -15.91 -10.80 4.52
CA LEU A 32 -14.82 -9.81 4.47
C LEU A 32 -15.30 -8.41 4.88
N ASP A 33 -16.60 -8.13 4.77
CA ASP A 33 -17.16 -6.79 4.93
C ASP A 33 -17.20 -6.34 6.41
N ASP A 34 -17.11 -7.30 7.34
CA ASP A 34 -17.19 -7.07 8.79
C ASP A 34 -15.83 -7.06 9.49
N LEU A 35 -14.73 -7.24 8.74
CA LEU A 35 -13.39 -7.31 9.32
C LEU A 35 -12.87 -5.91 9.65
N SER A 36 -12.43 -5.72 10.89
CA SER A 36 -11.62 -4.54 11.24
C SER A 36 -10.24 -4.60 10.58
N SER A 37 -9.53 -3.47 10.48
CA SER A 37 -8.18 -3.43 9.90
C SER A 37 -7.21 -4.44 10.53
N ARG A 38 -7.27 -4.66 11.85
CA ARG A 38 -6.45 -5.67 12.55
C ARG A 38 -6.90 -7.10 12.28
N GLU A 39 -8.14 -7.29 11.85
CA GLU A 39 -8.64 -8.61 11.48
C GLU A 39 -8.28 -8.99 10.03
N ILE A 40 -7.93 -7.99 9.20
CA ILE A 40 -7.51 -8.19 7.81
C ILE A 40 -6.03 -8.63 7.75
N LEU A 41 -5.14 -7.89 8.41
CA LEU A 41 -3.71 -8.20 8.42
C LEU A 41 -3.09 -7.79 9.77
N ASP A 42 -2.31 -8.70 10.35
CA ASP A 42 -1.57 -8.46 11.58
C ASP A 42 -0.23 -9.20 11.49
N PHE A 43 0.89 -8.47 11.55
CA PHE A 43 2.23 -9.05 11.49
C PHE A 43 2.50 -10.06 12.62
N ASN A 44 1.80 -9.98 13.76
CA ASN A 44 1.91 -10.97 14.83
C ASN A 44 1.38 -12.35 14.42
N TRP A 45 0.52 -12.44 13.40
CA TRP A 45 0.06 -13.74 12.88
C TRP A 45 1.07 -14.39 11.93
N ILE A 46 1.95 -13.58 11.34
CA ILE A 46 2.91 -13.99 10.32
C ILE A 46 4.27 -14.27 10.98
N LEU A 47 4.77 -13.30 11.74
CA LEU A 47 6.05 -13.36 12.43
C LEU A 47 5.93 -12.72 13.82
N PRO A 48 5.39 -13.43 14.82
CA PRO A 48 5.20 -12.89 16.16
C PRO A 48 6.53 -12.59 16.87
N PRO A 49 6.58 -11.55 17.73
CA PRO A 49 7.69 -11.38 18.65
C PRO A 49 7.77 -12.56 19.62
N PRO A 50 8.94 -12.84 20.20
CA PRO A 50 9.11 -13.91 21.16
C PRO A 50 8.13 -13.75 22.33
N SER A 51 7.59 -14.88 22.78
CA SER A 51 6.60 -14.93 23.85
C SER A 51 7.24 -14.85 25.23
N THR A 52 8.50 -15.30 25.34
CA THR A 52 9.25 -15.32 26.61
C THR A 52 10.65 -14.72 26.46
N LYS A 53 11.24 -14.30 27.58
CA LYS A 53 12.61 -13.78 27.62
C LYS A 53 13.63 -14.87 27.25
N GLU A 54 13.36 -16.11 27.66
CA GLU A 54 14.20 -17.27 27.36
C GLU A 54 14.21 -17.55 25.85
N GLU A 55 13.04 -17.53 25.21
CA GLU A 55 12.90 -17.67 23.75
C GLU A 55 13.64 -16.56 23.00
N LEU A 56 13.52 -15.31 23.46
CA LEU A 56 14.27 -14.18 22.89
C LEU A 56 15.76 -14.47 22.89
N ILE A 57 16.33 -14.80 24.05
CA ILE A 57 17.78 -15.03 24.19
C ILE A 57 18.24 -16.22 23.36
N GLN A 58 17.43 -17.29 23.29
CA GLN A 58 17.78 -18.51 22.58
C GLN A 58 17.74 -18.34 21.06
N ASN A 59 16.73 -17.65 20.53
CA ASN A 59 16.44 -17.62 19.10
C ASN A 59 16.92 -16.34 18.40
N TYR A 60 17.01 -15.22 19.13
CA TYR A 60 17.34 -13.91 18.56
C TYR A 60 18.59 -13.30 19.17
N GLY A 61 18.89 -13.59 20.44
CA GLY A 61 20.07 -13.08 21.13
C GLY A 61 19.76 -12.04 22.21
N LYS A 62 20.80 -11.61 22.93
CA LYS A 62 20.69 -10.71 24.09
C LYS A 62 20.63 -9.24 23.70
N GLU A 63 21.00 -8.90 22.47
CA GLU A 63 20.98 -7.54 21.90
C GLU A 63 19.58 -6.95 21.78
N TYR A 64 18.54 -7.80 21.83
CA TYR A 64 17.14 -7.40 21.83
C TYR A 64 16.54 -7.31 23.24
N LEU A 65 17.36 -7.45 24.28
CA LEU A 65 16.92 -7.18 25.64
C LEU A 65 16.85 -5.67 25.85
N ASN A 66 15.72 -5.23 26.40
CA ASN A 66 15.59 -3.84 26.81
C ASN A 66 16.61 -3.52 27.92
N THR A 67 17.46 -2.53 27.67
CA THR A 67 18.39 -1.99 28.65
C THR A 67 17.76 -0.80 29.36
N GLU A 68 18.13 -0.54 30.62
CA GLU A 68 17.64 0.63 31.36
C GLU A 68 17.93 1.97 30.64
N ASP A 69 18.93 1.99 29.75
CA ASP A 69 19.32 3.14 28.93
C ASP A 69 18.55 3.28 27.61
N SER A 70 17.53 2.45 27.35
CA SER A 70 16.71 2.60 26.14
C SER A 70 15.82 3.85 26.27
N TYR A 71 15.96 4.79 25.34
CA TYR A 71 15.07 5.96 25.22
C TYR A 71 13.65 5.60 24.75
N ILE A 72 13.37 4.30 24.60
CA ILE A 72 12.15 3.77 24.05
C ILE A 72 11.30 3.26 25.19
N GLN A 73 10.07 3.75 25.25
CA GLN A 73 9.10 3.33 26.26
C GLN A 73 8.93 1.80 26.28
N PRO A 74 9.15 1.12 27.42
CA PRO A 74 9.05 -0.33 27.48
C PRO A 74 7.64 -0.82 27.12
N ASN A 75 7.57 -1.98 26.48
CA ASN A 75 6.29 -2.67 26.30
C ASN A 75 5.78 -3.15 27.67
N LYS A 76 4.53 -2.83 28.02
CA LYS A 76 3.96 -3.19 29.34
C LYS A 76 3.88 -4.70 29.57
N ASP A 77 3.59 -5.46 28.51
CA ASP A 77 3.43 -6.92 28.59
C ASP A 77 4.77 -7.64 28.48
N LYS A 78 5.73 -7.04 27.77
CA LYS A 78 7.09 -7.57 27.57
C LYS A 78 8.16 -6.51 27.89
N PRO A 79 8.31 -6.10 29.16
CA PRO A 79 9.22 -5.01 29.53
C PRO A 79 10.71 -5.35 29.29
N TRP A 80 11.01 -6.65 29.15
CA TRP A 80 12.34 -7.18 28.85
C TRP A 80 12.73 -7.11 27.37
N LEU A 81 11.80 -6.80 26.46
CA LEU A 81 12.03 -6.76 25.02
C LEU A 81 12.29 -5.32 24.57
N ASP A 82 13.40 -5.07 23.90
CA ASP A 82 13.54 -3.89 23.04
C ASP A 82 12.69 -4.09 21.80
N TRP A 83 11.39 -3.80 21.95
CA TRP A 83 10.38 -4.06 20.93
C TRP A 83 10.68 -3.29 19.65
N TYR A 84 11.28 -2.10 19.77
CA TYR A 84 11.57 -1.24 18.63
C TYR A 84 12.69 -1.82 17.79
N LYS A 85 13.83 -2.14 18.42
CA LYS A 85 14.95 -2.76 17.71
C LYS A 85 14.52 -4.09 17.10
N TRP A 86 13.77 -4.90 17.85
CA TRP A 86 13.30 -6.19 17.36
C TRP A 86 12.36 -6.02 16.16
N GLN A 87 11.38 -5.11 16.20
CA GLN A 87 10.45 -4.89 15.10
C GLN A 87 11.14 -4.34 13.84
N VAL A 88 12.03 -3.37 13.99
CA VAL A 88 12.80 -2.85 12.84
C VAL A 88 13.61 -3.97 12.19
N ASP A 89 14.33 -4.77 12.98
CA ASP A 89 15.18 -5.83 12.42
C ASP A 89 14.38 -7.03 11.87
N ASN A 90 13.24 -7.38 12.48
CA ASN A 90 12.51 -8.62 12.16
C ASN A 90 11.24 -8.39 11.33
N TRP A 91 10.62 -7.22 11.38
CA TRP A 91 9.49 -6.86 10.50
C TRP A 91 9.94 -5.96 9.35
N GLY A 92 11.08 -5.28 9.47
CA GLY A 92 11.53 -4.23 8.54
C GLY A 92 10.90 -2.87 8.82
N THR A 93 9.95 -2.80 9.76
CA THR A 93 9.12 -1.61 10.01
C THR A 93 9.04 -1.30 11.48
N LYS A 94 8.80 -0.02 11.81
CA LYS A 94 8.72 0.42 13.21
C LYS A 94 7.60 -0.26 14.01
N TRP A 95 6.45 -0.39 13.35
CA TRP A 95 5.22 -0.90 13.95
C TRP A 95 4.61 -1.93 13.00
N ASN A 96 3.53 -2.54 13.47
CA ASN A 96 2.65 -3.35 12.65
C ASN A 96 2.06 -2.51 11.50
N CYS A 97 1.42 -3.16 10.53
CA CYS A 97 0.65 -2.46 9.52
C CYS A 97 -0.54 -1.70 10.12
N TYR A 98 -0.96 -0.65 9.43
CA TYR A 98 -2.12 0.19 9.78
C TYR A 98 -2.83 0.66 8.50
N GLU A 99 -3.98 1.34 8.66
CA GLU A 99 -4.86 1.72 7.55
C GLU A 99 -5.14 0.56 6.58
N THR A 100 -5.34 -0.64 7.14
CA THR A 100 -5.55 -1.87 6.37
C THR A 100 -6.98 -1.98 5.88
N TYR A 101 -7.16 -2.33 4.61
CA TYR A 101 -8.47 -2.57 4.00
C TYR A 101 -8.39 -3.53 2.81
N ILE A 102 -9.55 -4.03 2.39
CA ILE A 102 -9.70 -4.91 1.22
C ILE A 102 -10.44 -4.16 0.12
N HIS A 103 -9.93 -4.22 -1.11
CA HIS A 103 -10.65 -3.78 -2.29
C HIS A 103 -10.48 -4.81 -3.41
N GLY A 104 -11.58 -5.23 -4.03
CA GLY A 104 -11.53 -6.27 -5.06
C GLY A 104 -10.87 -7.55 -4.54
N ASN A 105 -9.79 -7.97 -5.20
CA ASN A 105 -8.93 -9.11 -4.88
C ASN A 105 -7.62 -8.70 -4.19
N SER A 106 -7.59 -7.51 -3.59
CA SER A 106 -6.37 -6.92 -3.02
C SER A 106 -6.53 -6.56 -1.54
N ILE A 107 -5.45 -6.71 -0.77
CA ILE A 107 -5.31 -6.20 0.59
C ILE A 107 -4.33 -5.03 0.54
N TYR A 108 -4.80 -3.85 0.94
CA TYR A 108 -3.97 -2.66 1.07
C TYR A 108 -3.66 -2.39 2.52
N PHE A 109 -2.48 -1.85 2.79
CA PHE A 109 -2.06 -1.46 4.13
C PHE A 109 -0.88 -0.48 4.09
N GLN A 110 -0.71 0.27 5.18
CA GLN A 110 0.43 1.15 5.36
C GLN A 110 1.42 0.60 6.36
N THR A 111 2.69 0.94 6.16
CA THR A 111 3.78 0.69 7.10
C THR A 111 4.55 1.97 7.39
N ALA A 112 5.20 2.01 8.55
CA ALA A 112 6.04 3.13 8.92
C ALA A 112 7.48 2.87 8.45
N TRP A 113 8.05 3.89 7.81
CA TRP A 113 9.45 4.03 7.37
C TRP A 113 9.89 3.20 6.18
N ASP A 114 9.44 1.96 6.05
CA ASP A 114 9.90 1.06 5.00
C ASP A 114 8.83 0.00 4.66
N ILE A 115 9.09 -0.79 3.63
CA ILE A 115 8.34 -2.01 3.32
C ILE A 115 8.62 -3.10 4.36
N PRO A 116 7.64 -3.95 4.70
CA PRO A 116 7.83 -5.03 5.65
C PRO A 116 8.43 -6.27 4.97
N LYS A 117 9.59 -6.14 4.32
CA LYS A 117 10.21 -7.20 3.50
C LYS A 117 10.32 -8.55 4.22
N PRO A 118 10.75 -8.65 5.50
CA PRO A 118 10.70 -9.89 6.27
C PRO A 118 9.30 -10.51 6.40
N ILE A 119 8.26 -9.70 6.56
CA ILE A 119 6.86 -10.17 6.64
C ILE A 119 6.42 -10.73 5.29
N ILE A 120 6.73 -10.07 4.18
CA ILE A 120 6.37 -10.54 2.83
C ILE A 120 7.07 -11.87 2.52
N ASN A 121 8.36 -11.98 2.83
CA ASN A 121 9.09 -13.24 2.70
C ASN A 121 8.45 -14.35 3.57
N LYS A 122 8.11 -14.03 4.82
CA LYS A 122 7.46 -14.99 5.71
C LYS A 122 6.06 -15.39 5.23
N LEU A 123 5.33 -14.46 4.62
CA LEU A 123 4.05 -14.73 4.00
C LEU A 123 4.19 -15.70 2.82
N ALA A 124 5.18 -15.50 1.96
CA ALA A 124 5.52 -16.42 0.86
C ALA A 124 5.85 -17.84 1.36
N GLU A 125 6.61 -17.97 2.45
CA GLU A 125 6.89 -19.26 3.10
C GLU A 125 5.62 -19.93 3.67
N LEU A 126 4.75 -19.14 4.30
CA LEU A 126 3.52 -19.64 4.90
C LEU A 126 2.46 -20.01 3.87
N LEU A 127 2.53 -19.44 2.67
CA LEU A 127 1.57 -19.60 1.57
C LEU A 127 2.26 -20.14 0.29
N PRO A 128 2.96 -21.29 0.34
CA PRO A 128 3.74 -21.79 -0.80
C PRO A 128 2.86 -22.25 -1.98
N ASP A 129 1.56 -22.35 -1.79
CA ASP A 129 0.58 -22.82 -2.77
C ASP A 129 -0.38 -21.71 -3.25
N ILE A 130 -0.21 -20.48 -2.76
CA ILE A 130 -1.08 -19.35 -3.08
C ILE A 130 -0.25 -18.26 -3.75
N PRO A 131 -0.38 -18.08 -5.09
CA PRO A 131 0.28 -17.00 -5.79
C PRO A 131 -0.24 -15.63 -5.35
N PHE A 132 0.64 -14.65 -5.25
CA PHE A 132 0.27 -13.26 -5.01
C PHE A 132 1.30 -12.29 -5.62
N ASN A 133 0.85 -11.09 -5.99
CA ASN A 133 1.72 -9.96 -6.26
C ASN A 133 1.78 -9.08 -5.02
N TYR A 134 2.96 -8.61 -4.68
CA TYR A 134 3.19 -7.59 -3.67
C TYR A 134 3.70 -6.33 -4.36
N MET A 135 3.14 -5.17 -4.02
CA MET A 135 3.50 -3.87 -4.59
C MET A 135 3.64 -2.84 -3.47
N TRP A 136 4.52 -1.86 -3.66
CA TRP A 136 4.68 -0.76 -2.72
C TRP A 136 5.01 0.55 -3.41
N ALA A 137 4.64 1.65 -2.75
CA ALA A 137 5.06 3.00 -3.08
C ALA A 137 5.21 3.83 -1.80
N GLU A 138 6.33 4.52 -1.66
CA GLU A 138 6.52 5.53 -0.62
C GLU A 138 5.66 6.77 -0.91
N GLU A 139 5.39 7.59 0.11
CA GLU A 139 4.48 8.75 0.00
C GLU A 139 5.01 9.89 -0.88
N GLN A 140 6.31 9.96 -1.12
CA GLN A 140 6.92 10.85 -2.09
C GLN A 140 6.74 10.29 -3.50
N ASN A 141 6.04 11.06 -4.33
CA ASN A 141 5.65 10.65 -5.67
C ASN A 141 6.87 10.24 -6.54
N GLY A 142 6.81 9.04 -7.13
CA GLY A 142 7.86 8.47 -7.97
C GLY A 142 9.11 7.99 -7.21
N TYR A 143 9.12 8.04 -5.88
CA TYR A 143 10.26 7.66 -5.05
C TYR A 143 10.02 6.32 -4.35
N TYR A 144 11.08 5.50 -4.26
CA TYR A 144 11.10 4.22 -3.54
C TYR A 144 9.83 3.35 -3.68
N CYS A 145 9.63 2.80 -4.87
CA CYS A 145 8.49 1.93 -5.20
C CYS A 145 8.95 0.69 -5.98
N GLY A 146 8.06 -0.29 -6.09
CA GLY A 146 8.37 -1.52 -6.80
C GLY A 146 7.37 -2.63 -6.52
N LYS A 147 7.79 -3.86 -6.86
CA LYS A 147 6.95 -5.06 -6.72
C LYS A 147 7.76 -6.33 -6.42
N MET A 148 7.06 -7.35 -5.95
CA MET A 148 7.56 -8.71 -5.80
C MET A 148 6.46 -9.71 -6.16
N ASP A 149 6.81 -10.72 -6.94
CA ASP A 149 5.89 -11.77 -7.34
C ASP A 149 6.20 -13.06 -6.58
N HIS A 150 5.17 -13.72 -6.05
CA HIS A 150 5.30 -15.02 -5.38
C HIS A 150 4.51 -16.08 -6.13
N ASN A 151 5.22 -17.12 -6.61
CA ASN A 151 4.63 -18.27 -7.30
C ASN A 151 3.72 -17.91 -8.48
N ILE A 152 4.01 -16.81 -9.16
CA ILE A 152 3.37 -16.44 -10.42
C ILE A 152 4.26 -16.97 -11.53
N GLU A 153 3.69 -17.79 -12.41
CA GLU A 153 4.40 -18.24 -13.60
C GLU A 153 4.73 -17.02 -14.46
N SER A 154 6.00 -16.62 -14.45
CA SER A 154 6.51 -15.61 -15.36
C SER A 154 6.34 -16.14 -16.79
N GLY A 155 5.67 -15.40 -17.67
CA GLY A 155 5.62 -15.70 -19.11
C GLY A 155 6.97 -15.55 -19.84
N GLY A 156 8.09 -15.67 -19.13
CA GLY A 156 9.46 -15.43 -19.59
C GLY A 156 10.41 -16.54 -19.14
N ASP A 157 11.12 -17.09 -20.12
CA ASP A 157 12.25 -18.03 -20.18
C ASP A 157 12.89 -18.68 -18.92
N GLY A 158 12.12 -19.09 -17.90
CA GLY A 158 12.50 -20.23 -17.07
C GLY A 158 13.85 -20.17 -16.34
N SER A 159 14.35 -19.00 -15.97
CA SER A 159 15.42 -18.84 -14.98
C SER A 159 14.80 -18.61 -13.61
N GLY A 160 14.61 -19.69 -12.86
CA GLY A 160 14.00 -19.68 -11.53
C GLY A 160 14.93 -19.23 -10.40
N GLY A 161 14.39 -19.23 -9.18
CA GLY A 161 15.17 -19.11 -7.95
C GLY A 161 14.34 -18.54 -6.80
N GLY A 162 14.02 -19.35 -5.79
CA GLY A 162 13.55 -18.82 -4.50
C GLY A 162 14.71 -18.08 -3.84
N GLY A 163 14.75 -16.75 -4.04
CA GLY A 163 15.84 -15.86 -3.63
C GLY A 163 15.47 -14.40 -3.94
N GLU A 164 16.36 -13.46 -3.60
CA GLU A 164 16.18 -12.00 -3.78
C GLU A 164 15.76 -11.57 -5.22
N ASP A 165 15.92 -12.47 -6.19
CA ASP A 165 15.60 -12.34 -7.62
C ASP A 165 14.11 -12.08 -7.94
N GLN A 166 13.20 -12.12 -6.95
CA GLN A 166 11.78 -11.78 -7.15
C GLN A 166 11.44 -10.32 -6.83
N TRP A 167 12.36 -9.54 -6.25
CA TRP A 167 12.14 -8.15 -5.88
C TRP A 167 12.56 -7.20 -7.00
N VAL A 168 11.61 -6.44 -7.54
CA VAL A 168 11.84 -5.45 -8.59
C VAL A 168 11.65 -4.06 -8.00
N TYR A 169 12.73 -3.29 -7.94
CA TYR A 169 12.72 -1.88 -7.57
C TYR A 169 12.67 -1.06 -8.85
N PHE A 170 11.72 -0.12 -8.94
CA PHE A 170 11.65 0.78 -10.09
C PHE A 170 12.69 1.89 -9.97
N GLU A 171 13.19 2.35 -11.11
CA GLU A 171 14.07 3.52 -11.15
C GLU A 171 13.29 4.73 -10.63
N GLU A 172 13.87 5.47 -9.70
CA GLU A 172 13.21 6.63 -9.10
C GLU A 172 12.83 7.64 -10.18
N TYR A 173 11.59 8.12 -10.13
CA TYR A 173 11.00 9.07 -11.07
C TYR A 173 10.89 8.56 -12.53
N SER A 174 10.96 7.24 -12.73
CA SER A 174 10.54 6.61 -13.99
C SER A 174 9.03 6.66 -14.18
N ASP A 175 8.56 6.47 -15.41
CA ASP A 175 7.13 6.34 -15.71
C ASP A 175 6.51 5.21 -14.89
N GLU A 176 7.18 4.06 -14.78
CA GLU A 176 6.73 2.92 -13.97
C GLU A 176 6.62 3.27 -12.47
N ALA A 177 7.51 4.12 -11.96
CA ALA A 177 7.47 4.58 -10.57
C ALA A 177 6.28 5.51 -10.31
N TYR A 178 5.98 6.42 -11.24
CA TYR A 178 4.82 7.30 -11.17
C TYR A 178 3.51 6.51 -11.31
N GLU A 179 3.44 5.55 -12.23
CA GLU A 179 2.29 4.67 -12.40
C GLU A 179 2.02 3.85 -11.13
N MET A 180 3.06 3.28 -10.51
CA MET A 180 2.94 2.54 -9.25
C MET A 180 2.46 3.43 -8.10
N TYR A 181 2.99 4.64 -7.99
CA TYR A 181 2.53 5.60 -7.00
C TYR A 181 1.04 5.91 -7.20
N ASN A 182 0.62 6.21 -8.43
CA ASN A 182 -0.77 6.55 -8.74
C ASN A 182 -1.73 5.37 -8.45
N GLU A 183 -1.34 4.15 -8.80
CA GLU A 183 -2.11 2.93 -8.52
C GLU A 183 -2.35 2.75 -7.01
N LEU A 184 -1.32 2.98 -6.20
CA LEU A 184 -1.39 2.72 -4.76
C LEU A 184 -1.96 3.88 -3.96
N TRP A 185 -1.49 5.10 -4.22
CA TRP A 185 -1.86 6.30 -3.47
C TRP A 185 -3.10 6.99 -4.04
N GLY A 186 -3.33 6.96 -5.35
CA GLY A 186 -4.54 7.52 -5.97
C GLY A 186 -5.81 6.88 -5.38
N PHE A 187 -5.76 5.59 -5.08
CA PHE A 187 -6.83 4.88 -4.38
C PHE A 187 -7.02 5.34 -2.92
N VAL A 188 -5.94 5.66 -2.21
CA VAL A 188 -6.00 6.18 -0.83
C VAL A 188 -6.69 7.55 -0.80
N PHE A 189 -6.30 8.46 -1.70
CA PHE A 189 -6.92 9.78 -1.80
C PHE A 189 -8.43 9.68 -2.06
N TYR A 190 -8.82 8.80 -3.00
CA TYR A 190 -10.24 8.55 -3.30
C TYR A 190 -11.06 8.12 -2.08
N LYS A 191 -10.52 7.21 -1.24
CA LYS A 191 -11.19 6.74 -0.02
C LYS A 191 -11.33 7.85 1.02
N THR A 192 -10.29 8.66 1.21
CA THR A 192 -10.24 9.73 2.22
C THR A 192 -11.32 10.77 1.95
N VAL A 193 -11.46 11.20 0.69
CA VAL A 193 -12.39 12.27 0.36
C VAL A 193 -13.84 11.79 0.40
N ASN A 194 -14.10 10.51 0.09
CA ASN A 194 -15.45 9.94 0.14
C ASN A 194 -15.87 9.48 1.55
N HIS A 195 -15.34 10.09 2.62
CA HIS A 195 -15.74 9.85 4.02
C HIS A 195 -15.82 8.35 4.40
N GLY A 196 -14.90 7.53 3.90
CA GLY A 196 -14.86 6.09 4.19
C GLY A 196 -15.96 5.25 3.52
N LYS A 197 -16.66 5.78 2.50
CA LYS A 197 -17.55 5.00 1.65
C LYS A 197 -16.82 4.55 0.38
N TRP A 198 -16.84 3.24 0.14
CA TRP A 198 -16.35 2.63 -1.09
C TRP A 198 -17.29 2.96 -2.24
N VAL A 199 -16.81 3.70 -3.22
CA VAL A 199 -17.50 3.87 -4.50
C VAL A 199 -16.68 3.05 -5.52
N SER A 200 -17.34 2.09 -6.16
CA SER A 200 -16.72 1.27 -7.20
C SER A 200 -16.78 2.00 -8.53
N GLU A 201 -15.72 1.85 -9.31
CA GLU A 201 -15.52 2.29 -10.70
C GLU A 201 -14.48 3.39 -10.81
N PHE A 202 -13.58 3.20 -11.79
CA PHE A 202 -12.63 4.20 -12.26
C PHE A 202 -13.35 5.53 -12.49
N SER A 203 -13.23 6.46 -11.55
CA SER A 203 -13.69 7.83 -11.73
C SER A 203 -13.07 8.76 -10.68
N ASN A 204 -12.10 9.55 -11.15
CA ASN A 204 -12.08 11.01 -11.06
C ASN A 204 -11.77 11.74 -9.75
N ASN A 205 -10.79 12.64 -9.90
CA ASN A 205 -10.76 14.06 -9.49
C ASN A 205 -10.81 14.41 -8.01
N ILE A 206 -9.76 14.13 -7.23
CA ILE A 206 -9.56 14.86 -5.97
C ILE A 206 -8.07 15.06 -5.66
N PHE A 207 -7.66 16.32 -5.43
CA PHE A 207 -6.30 16.73 -5.07
C PHE A 207 -6.27 17.61 -3.83
N GLU A 208 -5.19 17.49 -3.04
CA GLU A 208 -4.86 18.35 -1.91
C GLU A 208 -3.77 19.35 -2.32
N VAL A 209 -4.01 20.65 -2.09
CA VAL A 209 -3.00 21.72 -2.22
C VAL A 209 -2.95 22.48 -0.89
N ASP A 210 -1.76 22.53 -0.28
CA ASP A 210 -1.46 23.33 0.92
C ASP A 210 -2.40 23.14 2.13
N GLY A 211 -2.91 21.92 2.34
CA GLY A 211 -3.61 21.55 3.57
C GLY A 211 -5.05 22.04 3.72
N ASP A 212 -5.66 22.54 2.64
CA ASP A 212 -7.08 22.84 2.56
C ASP A 212 -7.78 21.89 1.58
N MET A 213 -8.89 21.27 2.02
CA MET A 213 -9.73 20.41 1.18
C MET A 213 -10.64 21.23 0.29
N TYR A 214 -10.55 21.00 -1.01
CA TYR A 214 -11.34 21.68 -2.02
C TYR A 214 -12.28 20.69 -2.72
N ASP A 215 -13.58 20.80 -2.41
CA ASP A 215 -14.66 20.24 -3.22
C ASP A 215 -14.87 21.19 -4.41
N TYR A 216 -14.05 21.04 -5.46
CA TYR A 216 -14.17 21.87 -6.66
C TYR A 216 -15.04 21.16 -7.70
N ASP A 217 -16.23 21.71 -7.90
CA ASP A 217 -16.75 21.86 -9.26
C ASP A 217 -15.69 22.67 -10.05
N LEU A 218 -14.77 21.96 -10.72
CA LEU A 218 -13.69 22.53 -11.52
C LEU A 218 -14.23 23.62 -12.44
N ASN A 219 -13.80 24.87 -12.23
CA ASN A 219 -14.21 25.98 -13.07
C ASN A 219 -13.16 26.25 -14.16
N GLN A 220 -13.50 27.11 -15.13
CA GLN A 220 -12.64 27.38 -16.30
C GLN A 220 -11.23 27.88 -15.95
N ALA A 221 -11.05 28.61 -14.85
CA ALA A 221 -9.75 29.16 -14.47
C ALA A 221 -8.79 28.06 -13.97
N ASP A 222 -9.32 27.06 -13.25
CA ASP A 222 -8.51 25.95 -12.71
C ASP A 222 -8.01 25.03 -13.84
N LEU A 223 -8.81 24.88 -14.90
CA LEU A 223 -8.42 24.15 -16.12
C LEU A 223 -7.39 24.91 -16.96
N GLU A 224 -7.38 26.23 -16.92
CA GLU A 224 -6.36 27.05 -17.58
C GLU A 224 -5.03 26.96 -16.83
N GLU A 225 -5.05 26.96 -15.49
CA GLU A 225 -3.86 26.81 -14.65
C GLU A 225 -3.25 25.40 -14.76
N ALA A 226 -4.06 24.34 -14.77
CA ALA A 226 -3.60 22.97 -15.00
C ALA A 226 -2.99 22.78 -16.40
N LYS A 227 -3.56 23.44 -17.43
CA LYS A 227 -2.98 23.46 -18.78
C LYS A 227 -1.66 24.21 -18.84
N GLU A 228 -1.55 25.39 -18.22
CA GLU A 228 -0.30 26.14 -18.15
C GLU A 228 0.79 25.34 -17.41
N TYR A 229 0.41 24.58 -16.38
CA TYR A 229 1.32 23.69 -15.65
C TYR A 229 1.77 22.51 -16.51
N HIS A 230 0.84 21.83 -17.21
CA HIS A 230 1.15 20.75 -18.14
C HIS A 230 2.03 21.21 -19.32
N GLU A 231 1.74 22.36 -19.93
CA GLU A 231 2.58 22.94 -21.00
C GLU A 231 4.00 23.27 -20.53
N ARG A 232 4.18 23.48 -19.22
CA ARG A 232 5.46 23.85 -18.61
C ARG A 232 6.26 22.67 -18.07
N TYR A 233 5.60 21.61 -17.61
CA TYR A 233 6.24 20.49 -16.90
C TYR A 233 5.95 19.11 -17.48
N GLY A 234 5.01 18.97 -18.43
CA GLY A 234 4.83 17.77 -19.26
C GLY A 234 4.32 16.52 -18.54
N SER A 235 3.51 16.66 -17.48
CA SER A 235 3.01 15.52 -16.70
C SER A 235 1.86 14.79 -17.42
N PRO A 236 1.94 13.46 -17.65
CA PRO A 236 0.84 12.65 -18.21
C PRO A 236 -0.43 12.63 -17.34
N PHE A 237 -0.26 12.92 -16.05
CA PHE A 237 -1.33 13.00 -15.07
C PHE A 237 -2.35 14.11 -15.37
N ASP A 238 -1.85 15.25 -15.86
CA ASP A 238 -2.68 16.43 -16.16
C ASP A 238 -3.50 16.24 -17.43
N GLU A 239 -2.95 15.55 -18.44
CA GLU A 239 -3.71 15.15 -19.64
C GLU A 239 -4.85 14.18 -19.29
N MET A 240 -4.61 13.27 -18.35
CA MET A 240 -5.60 12.32 -17.88
C MET A 240 -6.75 13.04 -17.14
N ILE A 241 -6.44 14.04 -16.32
CA ILE A 241 -7.43 14.91 -15.63
C ILE A 241 -8.24 15.71 -16.65
N ILE A 242 -7.58 16.34 -17.64
CA ILE A 242 -8.24 17.14 -18.67
C ILE A 242 -9.18 16.28 -19.52
N ASN A 243 -8.79 15.05 -19.86
CA ASN A 243 -9.62 14.16 -20.67
C ASN A 243 -10.78 13.56 -19.85
N ALA A 244 -10.55 13.17 -18.60
CA ALA A 244 -11.59 12.68 -17.71
C ALA A 244 -12.68 13.73 -17.41
N TRP A 245 -12.31 15.02 -17.33
CA TRP A 245 -13.27 16.11 -17.18
C TRP A 245 -14.13 16.31 -18.43
N LYS A 246 -13.52 16.28 -19.63
CA LYS A 246 -14.25 16.38 -20.91
C LYS A 246 -15.28 15.26 -21.08
N ASP A 247 -14.94 14.05 -20.67
CA ASP A 247 -15.81 12.88 -20.80
C ASP A 247 -16.99 12.91 -19.82
N THR A 248 -16.79 13.45 -18.61
CA THR A 248 -17.86 13.55 -17.60
C THR A 248 -18.83 14.72 -17.81
N HIS A 249 -18.41 15.77 -18.53
CA HIS A 249 -19.21 16.98 -18.75
C HIS A 249 -19.65 17.17 -20.21
N ALA A 250 -19.63 16.09 -21.01
CA ALA A 250 -19.98 16.11 -22.43
C ALA A 250 -21.38 16.70 -22.69
N ASP A 251 -22.36 16.42 -21.82
CA ASP A 251 -23.73 16.92 -21.95
C ASP A 251 -23.83 18.44 -21.70
N TRP A 252 -23.06 18.96 -20.72
CA TRP A 252 -22.96 20.40 -20.45
C TRP A 252 -22.22 21.14 -21.57
N LEU A 253 -21.15 20.56 -22.12
CA LEU A 253 -20.42 21.10 -23.26
C LEU A 253 -21.31 21.22 -24.52
N GLN A 254 -22.21 20.25 -24.73
CA GLN A 254 -23.24 20.33 -25.77
C GLN A 254 -24.27 21.43 -25.51
N GLU A 255 -24.72 21.61 -24.26
CA GLU A 255 -25.68 22.66 -23.87
C GLU A 255 -25.15 24.09 -24.11
N ILE A 256 -23.83 24.32 -23.96
CA ILE A 256 -23.20 25.62 -24.23
C ILE A 256 -22.64 25.75 -25.66
N GLY A 257 -22.89 24.77 -26.53
CA GLY A 257 -22.59 24.83 -27.95
C GLY A 257 -21.14 24.52 -28.35
N ILE A 258 -20.35 23.92 -27.45
CA ILE A 258 -18.99 23.48 -27.73
C ILE A 258 -19.02 22.01 -28.16
N LYS A 259 -18.71 21.74 -29.43
CA LYS A 259 -18.62 20.37 -29.95
C LYS A 259 -17.27 19.76 -29.55
N THR A 260 -17.32 18.64 -28.84
CA THR A 260 -16.17 17.75 -28.66
C THR A 260 -15.77 17.18 -30.03
N ILE A 261 -14.47 17.21 -30.33
CA ILE A 261 -13.89 16.59 -31.52
C ILE A 261 -13.40 15.21 -31.07
N GLU A 262 -13.83 14.17 -31.77
CA GLU A 262 -13.38 12.77 -31.58
C GLU A 262 -11.86 12.61 -31.63
#